data_AF-B9TFP0-F1
#
_entry.id   AF-B9TFP0-F1
#
_cell.length_a   1.000
_cell.length_b   1.000
_cell.length_c   1.000
_cell.angle_alpha   90.00
_cell.angle_beta   90.00
_cell.angle_gamma   90.00
#
_symmetry.space_group_name_H-M   'P 1'
#
loop_
_entity.id
_entity.type
_entity.pdbx_description
1 polymer ?
#
loop_
_entity_poly.entity_id
_entity_poly.type
_entity_poly.pdbx_seq_one_letter_code
_entity_poly.pdbx_strand_id
1 'polypeptide(L)'
;MCRGCSEITCTDLPLDKIKKCMGEPEADVENEVLKTEQELQVGRGSRSDVTILPTLVINNVQYRGKLERTAVLKAICAGFKETTDPPICLSSDLETNECLERNGGCWQDKQSNVTACKDTFRGRICECPVVKGVQYRGDGYASCEGTFF
;
A
#
# COMPACT_ATOMS: atom_id res chain seq x y z
N MET A 1 25.26 -8.10 22.49
CA MET A 1 24.27 -9.16 22.24
C MET A 1 23.02 -8.77 22.99
N CYS A 2 22.02 -8.26 22.28
CA CYS A 2 20.76 -7.79 22.84
C CYS A 2 19.94 -8.99 23.36
N ARG A 3 19.64 -9.03 24.65
CA ARG A 3 18.91 -10.04 25.40
C ARG A 3 17.68 -9.41 26.09
N GLY A 4 16.59 -9.25 25.35
CA GLY A 4 15.25 -8.93 25.89
C GLY A 4 14.36 -8.21 24.86
N CYS A 5 13.02 -8.26 24.96
CA CYS A 5 12.14 -7.56 24.00
C CYS A 5 12.27 -6.03 24.01
N SER A 6 12.68 -5.44 25.14
CA SER A 6 13.15 -4.05 25.22
C SER A 6 14.49 -3.82 24.51
N GLU A 7 15.17 -4.89 24.15
CA GLU A 7 16.42 -4.93 23.39
C GLU A 7 16.21 -5.58 21.99
N ILE A 8 14.98 -5.99 21.62
CA ILE A 8 14.66 -6.61 20.31
C ILE A 8 14.49 -5.56 19.21
N THR A 9 14.28 -4.31 19.59
CA THR A 9 14.75 -3.21 18.74
C THR A 9 15.99 -2.66 19.42
N CYS A 10 17.14 -2.70 18.73
CA CYS A 10 18.29 -1.85 19.03
C CYS A 10 17.88 -0.38 18.82
N THR A 11 16.89 0.10 19.55
CA THR A 11 16.57 1.50 19.63
C THR A 11 17.61 2.10 20.56
N ASP A 12 18.35 3.11 20.10
CA ASP A 12 19.26 3.91 20.93
C ASP A 12 18.48 4.79 21.94
N LEU A 13 17.33 4.31 22.41
CA LEU A 13 16.44 4.99 23.33
C LEU A 13 16.84 4.65 24.77
N PRO A 14 17.12 5.66 25.61
CA PRO A 14 17.47 5.42 27.00
C PRO A 14 16.33 4.73 27.77
N LEU A 15 16.61 3.60 28.43
CA LEU A 15 15.61 2.82 29.17
C LEU A 15 14.92 3.62 30.30
N ASP A 16 15.63 4.55 30.91
CA ASP A 16 15.10 5.47 31.93
C ASP A 16 14.00 6.38 31.35
N LYS A 17 14.17 6.85 30.12
CA LYS A 17 13.16 7.65 29.42
C LYS A 17 11.93 6.81 29.06
N ILE A 18 12.12 5.55 28.66
CA ILE A 18 11.01 4.63 28.37
C ILE A 18 10.20 4.36 29.64
N LYS A 19 10.86 4.02 30.76
CA LYS A 19 10.19 3.79 32.04
C LYS A 19 9.45 5.04 32.52
N LYS A 20 10.05 6.22 32.37
CA LYS A 20 9.38 7.49 32.69
C LYS A 20 8.15 7.74 31.82
N CYS A 21 8.20 7.38 30.53
CA CYS A 21 7.07 7.50 29.61
C CYS A 21 5.93 6.52 29.96
N MET A 22 6.26 5.26 30.25
CA MET A 22 5.28 4.25 30.65
C MET A 22 4.58 4.61 31.97
N GLY A 23 5.27 5.30 32.87
CA GLY A 23 4.75 5.63 34.19
C GLY A 23 4.66 4.40 35.10
N GLU A 24 3.85 4.49 36.15
CA GLU A 24 3.58 3.38 37.06
C GLU A 24 2.41 2.53 36.53
N PRO A 25 2.62 1.25 36.17
CA PRO A 25 1.57 0.42 35.56
C PRO A 25 0.38 0.12 36.49
N GLU A 26 0.61 0.16 37.80
CA GLU A 26 -0.39 -0.16 38.83
C GLU A 26 -1.09 1.09 39.39
N ALA A 27 -0.72 2.29 38.90
CA ALA A 27 -1.33 3.53 39.37
C ALA A 27 -2.72 3.71 38.75
N ASP A 28 -3.72 3.93 39.59
CA ASP A 28 -5.09 4.28 39.18
C ASP A 28 -5.20 5.79 38.90
N VAL A 29 -4.44 6.25 37.91
CA VAL A 29 -4.39 7.64 37.48
C VAL A 29 -4.43 7.72 35.95
N GLU A 30 -4.84 8.87 35.44
CA GLU A 30 -4.87 9.09 33.99
C GLU A 30 -3.45 9.04 33.41
N ASN A 31 -3.28 8.25 32.36
CA ASN A 31 -2.05 8.16 31.59
C ASN A 31 -2.26 8.80 30.20
N GLU A 32 -1.50 9.85 29.91
CA GLU A 32 -1.63 10.64 28.68
C GLU A 32 -1.48 9.80 27.39
N VAL A 33 -0.61 8.78 27.40
CA VAL A 33 -0.41 7.89 26.25
C VAL A 33 -1.67 7.05 26.02
N LEU A 34 -2.17 6.40 27.06
CA LEU A 34 -3.38 5.56 26.96
C LEU A 34 -4.63 6.38 26.60
N LYS A 35 -4.76 7.60 27.15
CA LYS A 35 -5.83 8.53 26.79
C LYS A 35 -5.79 8.89 25.31
N THR A 36 -4.61 9.25 24.81
CA THR A 36 -4.42 9.57 23.40
C THR A 36 -4.77 8.37 22.51
N GLU A 37 -4.37 7.16 22.89
CA GLU A 37 -4.71 5.92 22.15
C GLU A 37 -6.22 5.66 22.12
N GLN A 38 -6.93 5.88 23.24
CA GLN A 38 -8.39 5.77 23.30
C GLN A 38 -9.08 6.80 22.39
N GLU A 39 -8.63 8.05 22.41
CA GLU A 39 -9.17 9.11 21.55
C GLU A 39 -8.95 8.83 20.05
N LEU A 40 -7.87 8.14 19.69
CA LEU A 40 -7.61 7.71 18.31
C LEU A 40 -8.48 6.52 17.88
N GLN A 41 -9.03 5.75 18.83
CA GLN A 41 -9.99 4.68 18.56
C GLN A 41 -11.41 5.22 18.27
N VAL A 42 -11.72 6.44 18.70
CA VAL A 42 -12.98 7.11 18.36
C VAL A 42 -13.04 7.43 16.86
N GLY A 43 -14.14 7.07 16.23
CA GLY A 43 -14.43 7.26 14.81
C GLY A 43 -14.34 8.72 14.39
N ARG A 44 -13.78 8.97 13.21
CA ARG A 44 -13.64 10.31 12.62
C ARG A 44 -14.08 10.27 11.16
N GLY A 45 -14.90 11.24 10.75
CA GLY A 45 -15.43 11.33 9.39
C GLY A 45 -16.36 10.15 9.09
N SER A 46 -16.06 9.39 8.03
CA SER A 46 -16.82 8.20 7.63
C SER A 46 -16.46 6.92 8.41
N ARG A 47 -15.44 6.97 9.27
CA ARG A 47 -14.98 5.85 10.08
C ARG A 47 -15.78 5.76 11.37
N SER A 48 -16.33 4.58 11.67
CA SER A 48 -16.93 4.28 12.98
C SER A 48 -15.86 4.11 14.07
N ASP A 49 -16.30 4.07 15.32
CA ASP A 49 -15.45 3.76 16.47
C ASP A 49 -14.86 2.35 16.36
N VAL A 50 -13.66 2.17 16.91
CA VAL A 50 -13.06 0.85 17.10
C VAL A 50 -13.65 0.26 18.38
N THR A 51 -14.52 -0.75 18.23
CA THR A 51 -15.20 -1.41 19.35
C THR A 51 -14.73 -2.84 19.58
N ILE A 52 -14.02 -3.44 18.62
CA ILE A 52 -13.52 -4.82 18.67
C ILE A 52 -12.03 -4.81 18.34
N LEU A 53 -11.24 -5.53 19.13
CA LEU A 53 -9.81 -5.70 18.89
C LEU A 53 -9.51 -7.16 18.51
N PRO A 54 -8.54 -7.42 17.61
CA PRO A 54 -7.77 -6.43 16.84
C PRO A 54 -8.58 -5.83 15.67
N THR A 55 -8.45 -4.52 15.43
CA THR A 55 -8.99 -3.84 14.23
C THR A 55 -7.85 -3.26 13.41
N LEU A 56 -7.84 -3.55 12.11
CA LEU A 56 -6.93 -2.92 11.14
C LEU A 56 -7.63 -1.74 10.47
N VAL A 57 -6.95 -0.60 10.41
CA VAL A 57 -7.44 0.61 9.73
C VAL A 57 -6.46 0.96 8.61
N ILE A 58 -6.96 1.11 7.38
CA ILE A 58 -6.18 1.50 6.20
C ILE A 58 -6.83 2.76 5.62
N ASN A 59 -6.05 3.84 5.44
CA ASN A 59 -6.54 5.11 4.90
C ASN A 59 -7.82 5.63 5.58
N ASN A 60 -7.86 5.58 6.92
CA ASN A 60 -9.01 5.94 7.76
C ASN A 60 -10.28 5.09 7.53
N VAL A 61 -10.18 3.92 6.91
CA VAL A 61 -11.28 2.97 6.75
C VAL A 61 -10.98 1.70 7.54
N GLN A 62 -11.97 1.20 8.29
CA GLN A 62 -11.83 -0.06 9.00
C GLN A 62 -11.87 -1.24 8.02
N TYR A 63 -10.86 -2.08 8.07
CA TYR A 63 -10.82 -3.33 7.32
C TYR A 63 -11.66 -4.40 8.05
N ARG A 64 -12.62 -5.01 7.35
CA ARG A 64 -13.57 -5.99 7.90
C ARG A 64 -13.31 -7.44 7.47
N GLY A 65 -12.22 -7.69 6.75
CA GLY A 65 -11.86 -9.03 6.29
C GLY A 65 -11.01 -9.81 7.30
N LYS A 66 -10.62 -11.03 6.93
CA LYS A 66 -9.66 -11.81 7.71
C LYS A 66 -8.29 -11.14 7.70
N LEU A 67 -7.61 -11.17 8.84
CA LEU A 67 -6.24 -10.63 9.01
C LEU A 67 -5.17 -11.61 8.51
N GLU A 68 -5.42 -12.27 7.38
CA GLU A 68 -4.44 -13.12 6.70
C GLU A 68 -3.45 -12.28 5.91
N ARG A 69 -2.18 -12.69 5.85
CA ARG A 69 -1.09 -11.93 5.21
C ARG A 69 -1.46 -11.42 3.81
N THR A 70 -1.92 -12.30 2.93
CA THR A 70 -2.28 -11.96 1.55
C THR A 70 -3.48 -11.01 1.51
N ALA A 71 -4.50 -11.23 2.34
CA ALA A 71 -5.70 -10.39 2.37
C ALA A 71 -5.40 -8.96 2.84
N VAL A 72 -4.56 -8.82 3.86
CA VAL A 72 -4.09 -7.52 4.36
C VAL A 72 -3.23 -6.81 3.31
N LEU A 73 -2.29 -7.52 2.67
CA LEU A 73 -1.47 -6.93 1.61
C LEU A 73 -2.31 -6.47 0.42
N LYS A 74 -3.33 -7.24 -0.01
CA LYS A 74 -4.28 -6.80 -1.03
C LYS A 74 -5.02 -5.53 -0.62
N ALA A 75 -5.48 -5.45 0.63
CA ALA A 75 -6.16 -4.26 1.13
C ALA A 75 -5.24 -3.02 1.16
N ILE A 76 -3.95 -3.19 1.47
CA ILE A 76 -2.95 -2.12 1.42
C ILE A 76 -2.66 -1.71 -0.02
N CYS A 77 -2.43 -2.67 -0.91
CA CYS A 77 -2.17 -2.41 -2.33
C CYS A 77 -3.34 -1.69 -3.00
N ALA A 78 -4.59 -2.00 -2.62
CA ALA A 78 -5.76 -1.26 -3.06
C ALA A 78 -5.72 0.21 -2.65
N GLY A 79 -4.95 0.61 -1.64
CA GLY A 79 -4.81 1.99 -1.20
C GLY A 79 -3.99 2.88 -2.13
N PHE A 80 -3.20 2.30 -3.05
CA PHE A 80 -2.38 3.06 -3.99
C PHE A 80 -3.20 3.55 -5.18
N LYS A 81 -2.79 4.69 -5.73
CA LYS A 81 -3.27 5.15 -7.04
C LYS A 81 -2.61 4.28 -8.11
N GLU A 82 -3.29 4.10 -9.24
CA GLU A 82 -2.72 3.45 -10.42
C GLU A 82 -1.33 4.03 -10.72
N THR A 83 -0.35 3.16 -11.04
CA THR A 83 1.06 3.49 -11.33
C THR A 83 1.91 3.96 -10.15
N THR A 84 1.33 4.11 -8.96
CA THR A 84 2.06 4.47 -7.74
C THR A 84 2.21 3.29 -6.78
N ASP A 85 1.65 2.14 -7.16
CA ASP A 85 1.76 0.90 -6.42
C ASP A 85 3.19 0.34 -6.47
N PRO A 86 3.71 -0.17 -5.33
CA PRO A 86 5.03 -0.76 -5.28
C PRO A 86 5.08 -2.08 -6.05
N PRO A 87 6.25 -2.51 -6.57
CA PRO A 87 6.36 -3.72 -7.38
C PRO A 87 5.82 -5.00 -6.73
N ILE A 88 5.84 -5.09 -5.40
CA ILE A 88 5.25 -6.22 -4.68
C ILE A 88 3.75 -6.37 -4.94
N CYS A 89 3.03 -5.26 -5.14
CA CYS A 89 1.61 -5.27 -5.42
C CYS A 89 1.29 -5.87 -6.79
N LEU A 90 2.25 -5.91 -7.72
CA LEU A 90 2.16 -6.51 -9.06
C LEU A 90 2.68 -7.95 -9.08
N SER A 91 2.54 -8.66 -7.96
CA SER A 91 2.86 -10.08 -7.89
C SER A 91 1.59 -10.90 -8.09
N SER A 92 1.75 -12.07 -8.71
CA SER A 92 0.64 -12.99 -9.02
C SER A 92 -0.13 -13.49 -7.80
N ASP A 93 0.43 -13.36 -6.59
CA ASP A 93 -0.27 -13.70 -5.34
C ASP A 93 -1.26 -12.61 -4.91
N LEU A 94 -1.05 -11.37 -5.38
CA LEU A 94 -1.76 -10.17 -4.95
C LEU A 94 -2.75 -9.63 -5.99
N GLU A 95 -2.41 -9.69 -7.28
CA GLU A 95 -3.26 -9.19 -8.37
C GLU A 95 -3.41 -10.20 -9.52
N THR A 96 -4.25 -9.85 -10.50
CA THR A 96 -4.35 -10.55 -11.77
C THR A 96 -3.91 -9.64 -12.91
N ASN A 97 -2.77 -9.95 -13.54
CA ASN A 97 -2.18 -9.05 -14.53
C ASN A 97 -2.96 -9.09 -15.85
N GLU A 98 -3.76 -8.06 -16.12
CA GLU A 98 -4.61 -8.04 -17.31
C GLU A 98 -3.83 -7.82 -18.61
N CYS A 99 -2.58 -7.34 -18.55
CA CYS A 99 -1.72 -7.24 -19.73
C CYS A 99 -1.34 -8.62 -20.30
N LEU A 100 -1.40 -9.69 -19.51
CA LEU A 100 -1.14 -11.05 -20.00
C LEU A 100 -2.28 -11.57 -20.88
N GLU A 101 -3.50 -11.07 -20.70
CA GLU A 101 -4.67 -11.48 -21.47
C GLU A 101 -4.99 -10.47 -22.56
N ARG A 102 -4.71 -10.82 -23.82
CA ARG A 102 -4.96 -9.95 -25.00
C ARG A 102 -4.36 -8.54 -24.85
N ASN A 103 -3.21 -8.42 -24.17
CA ASN A 103 -2.54 -7.15 -23.88
C ASN A 103 -3.43 -6.15 -23.12
N GLY A 104 -4.39 -6.64 -22.32
CA GLY A 104 -5.39 -5.83 -21.66
C GLY A 104 -6.35 -5.10 -22.63
N GLY A 105 -6.29 -5.36 -23.93
CA GLY A 105 -6.94 -4.54 -24.95
C GLY A 105 -6.23 -3.21 -25.23
N CYS A 106 -4.99 -3.02 -24.76
CA CYS A 106 -4.16 -1.88 -25.12
C CYS A 106 -3.45 -2.12 -26.46
N TRP A 107 -3.01 -1.02 -27.07
CA TRP A 107 -2.19 -1.04 -28.26
C TRP A 107 -0.88 -1.81 -28.03
N GLN A 108 -0.47 -2.57 -29.04
CA GLN A 108 0.80 -3.29 -29.06
C GLN A 108 1.36 -3.31 -30.48
N ASP A 109 2.62 -2.91 -30.63
CA ASP A 109 3.41 -3.25 -31.80
C ASP A 109 4.11 -4.59 -31.57
N LYS A 110 3.60 -5.62 -32.25
CA LYS A 110 4.12 -6.99 -32.16
C LYS A 110 5.50 -7.15 -32.83
N GLN A 111 5.88 -6.27 -33.75
CA GLN A 111 7.16 -6.38 -34.46
C GLN A 111 8.31 -5.88 -33.59
N SER A 112 8.11 -4.76 -32.90
CA SER A 112 9.11 -4.16 -32.00
C SER A 112 8.96 -4.59 -30.53
N ASN A 113 7.94 -5.38 -30.21
CA ASN A 113 7.55 -5.78 -28.86
C ASN A 113 7.34 -4.59 -27.91
N VAL A 114 6.73 -3.52 -28.45
CA VAL A 114 6.39 -2.31 -27.70
C VAL A 114 4.90 -2.37 -27.36
N THR A 115 4.56 -2.13 -26.10
CA THR A 115 3.17 -2.17 -25.62
C THR A 115 2.81 -0.91 -24.87
N ALA A 116 1.56 -0.48 -25.02
CA ALA A 116 0.96 0.56 -24.18
C ALA A 116 0.37 0.02 -22.88
N CYS A 117 0.32 -1.30 -22.68
CA CYS A 117 -0.25 -1.87 -21.47
C CYS A 117 0.71 -1.70 -20.29
N LYS A 118 0.28 -0.95 -19.28
CA LYS A 118 0.94 -0.88 -17.98
C LYS A 118 0.02 -1.50 -16.95
N ASP A 119 0.52 -2.55 -16.31
CA ASP A 119 -0.15 -3.26 -15.25
C ASP A 119 -0.18 -2.43 -13.96
N THR A 120 -1.25 -2.57 -13.18
CA THR A 120 -1.45 -1.88 -11.91
C THR A 120 -2.21 -2.80 -10.94
N PHE A 121 -2.11 -2.58 -9.63
CA PHE A 121 -2.91 -3.40 -8.70
C PHE A 121 -4.44 -3.27 -8.92
N ARG A 122 -4.90 -2.13 -9.46
CA ARG A 122 -6.32 -1.84 -9.69
C ARG A 122 -6.80 -2.25 -11.08
N GLY A 123 -5.96 -2.94 -11.83
CA GLY A 123 -6.22 -3.38 -13.20
C GLY A 123 -5.09 -2.94 -14.13
N ARG A 124 -5.42 -2.37 -15.29
CA ARG A 124 -4.39 -1.89 -16.22
C ARG A 124 -4.73 -0.54 -16.81
N ILE A 125 -3.69 0.23 -17.12
CA ILE A 125 -3.80 1.44 -17.92
C ILE A 125 -3.19 1.23 -19.31
N CYS A 126 -3.77 1.88 -20.30
CA CYS A 126 -3.19 1.95 -21.64
C CYS A 126 -2.53 3.32 -21.82
N GLU A 127 -1.20 3.36 -21.86
CA GLU A 127 -0.42 4.59 -22.00
C GLU A 127 0.73 4.35 -22.98
N CYS A 128 0.79 5.18 -24.03
CA CYS A 128 1.85 5.04 -25.03
C CYS A 128 3.25 5.18 -24.39
N PRO A 129 4.17 4.24 -24.65
CA PRO A 129 5.43 4.17 -23.94
C PRO A 129 6.48 5.12 -24.52
N VAL A 130 7.57 5.30 -23.77
CA VAL A 130 8.81 5.89 -24.29
C VAL A 130 9.85 4.79 -24.32
N VAL A 131 10.27 4.38 -25.52
CA VAL A 131 11.18 3.24 -25.71
C VAL A 131 12.35 3.67 -26.57
N LYS A 132 13.58 3.45 -26.09
CA LYS A 132 14.82 3.75 -26.82
C LYS A 132 14.88 5.19 -27.37
N GLY A 133 14.37 6.16 -26.61
CA GLY A 133 14.35 7.58 -27.00
C GLY A 133 13.22 7.98 -27.95
N VAL A 134 12.38 7.04 -28.41
CA VAL A 134 11.18 7.35 -29.20
C VAL A 134 10.01 7.56 -28.24
N GLN A 135 9.39 8.73 -28.31
CA GLN A 135 8.15 8.99 -27.60
C GLN A 135 6.98 8.61 -28.51
N TYR A 136 6.18 7.65 -28.06
CA TYR A 136 4.95 7.31 -28.75
C TYR A 136 3.80 8.20 -28.26
N ARG A 137 2.93 8.63 -29.16
CA ARG A 137 1.76 9.47 -28.86
C ARG A 137 0.51 8.87 -29.49
N GLY A 138 -0.62 8.96 -28.78
CA GLY A 138 -1.89 8.40 -29.21
C GLY A 138 -2.81 8.17 -28.02
N ASP A 139 -3.84 7.36 -28.23
CA ASP A 139 -4.83 7.01 -27.19
C ASP A 139 -4.40 5.84 -26.30
N GLY A 140 -3.36 5.10 -26.67
CA GLY A 140 -2.89 3.91 -25.95
C GLY A 140 -3.72 2.65 -26.22
N TYR A 141 -4.90 2.77 -26.83
CA TYR A 141 -5.81 1.65 -27.10
C TYR A 141 -5.71 1.18 -28.55
N ALA A 142 -5.95 2.08 -29.49
CA ALA A 142 -5.93 1.79 -30.91
C ALA A 142 -4.66 2.33 -31.60
N SER A 143 -4.04 3.36 -31.03
CA SER A 143 -2.94 4.07 -31.68
C SER A 143 -1.86 4.50 -30.70
N CYS A 144 -0.62 4.26 -31.10
CA CYS A 144 0.58 4.88 -30.57
C CYS A 144 1.57 5.09 -31.72
N GLU A 145 1.79 6.34 -32.11
CA GLU A 145 2.66 6.73 -33.21
C GLU A 145 3.97 7.31 -32.66
N GLY A 146 5.10 6.77 -33.12
CA GLY A 146 6.42 7.22 -32.70
C GLY A 146 6.76 8.58 -33.29
N THR A 147 7.03 9.57 -32.43
CA THR A 147 7.61 10.86 -32.83
C THR A 147 9.07 10.87 -32.39
N PHE A 148 9.98 11.00 -33.36
CA PHE A 148 11.38 11.29 -33.09
C PHE A 148 11.51 12.79 -32.83
N PHE A 149 12.13 13.14 -31.70
CA PHE A 149 12.59 14.51 -31.42
C PHE A 149 14.03 14.66 -31.88
#